data_AF-A0AAU9WLR9-F1
#
_entry.id   AF-A0AAU9WLR9-F1
#
_cell.length_a   1.000
_cell.length_b   1.000
_cell.length_c   1.000
_cell.angle_alpha   90.00
_cell.angle_beta   90.00
_cell.angle_gamma   90.00
#
_symmetry.space_group_name_H-M   'P 1'
#
loop_
_entity.id
_entity.type
_entity.pdbx_description
1 polymer ?
#
loop_
_entity_poly.entity_id
_entity_poly.type
_entity_poly.pdbx_seq_one_letter_code
_entity_poly.pdbx_strand_id
1 'polypeptide(L)'
;FFDKRGYPVSLVQVGHHRAQQIVRQSALQTAEKDNTDRIPFTLTFHPHNYAVKSIILKNFKLLQNDSETGTIFSQPPLISFKRDKNIGNFLVRSSFKTNDKSGTFTCARSRCKTCSFIHNVDKISGPKRSIKIIDHFTCTSANVICCITCTYWNKLYIVETGRRLSDRFREHLRDVERNDKDAPKPVARHFNLPNHSEQHMEVCGL
;
A
#
# COMPACT_ATOMS: atom_id res chain seq x y z
N PHE A 1 32.68 6.04 6.88
CA PHE A 1 31.31 6.33 6.38
C PHE A 1 30.64 7.42 7.20
N PHE A 2 30.54 7.26 8.52
CA PHE A 2 29.91 8.24 9.42
C PHE A 2 30.62 9.60 9.45
N ASP A 3 31.95 9.65 9.43
CA ASP A 3 32.68 10.94 9.39
C ASP A 3 32.38 11.73 8.11
N LYS A 4 32.32 11.04 6.96
CA LYS A 4 31.93 11.62 5.66
C LYS A 4 30.49 12.12 5.62
N ARG A 5 29.65 11.69 6.57
CA ARG A 5 28.23 12.12 6.72
C ARG A 5 28.07 13.25 7.76
N GLY A 6 29.17 13.75 8.32
CA GLY A 6 29.16 14.87 9.28
C GLY A 6 28.84 14.47 10.72
N TYR A 7 28.92 13.19 11.07
CA TYR A 7 28.76 12.77 12.47
C TYR A 7 29.97 13.23 13.29
N PRO A 8 29.78 13.67 14.56
CA PRO A 8 30.90 14.06 15.43
C PRO A 8 31.89 12.90 15.61
N VAL A 9 33.18 13.16 15.39
CA VAL A 9 34.25 12.16 15.47
C VAL A 9 34.29 11.47 16.84
N SER A 10 34.08 12.24 17.92
CA SER A 10 34.03 11.71 19.29
C SER A 10 32.94 10.65 19.47
N LEU A 11 31.76 10.86 18.88
CA LEU A 11 30.65 9.91 18.94
C LEU A 11 31.00 8.61 18.21
N VAL A 12 31.64 8.71 17.04
CA VAL A 12 32.05 7.55 16.23
C VAL A 12 33.13 6.74 16.97
N GLN A 13 34.13 7.40 17.55
CA GLN A 13 35.18 6.75 18.34
C GLN A 13 34.64 6.03 19.57
N VAL A 14 33.74 6.66 20.32
CA VAL A 14 33.07 6.03 21.49
C VAL A 14 32.27 4.80 21.05
N GLY A 15 31.55 4.88 19.93
CA GLY A 15 30.82 3.75 19.36
C GLY A 15 31.74 2.60 18.96
N HIS A 16 32.88 2.92 18.32
CA HIS A 16 33.85 1.94 17.90
C HIS A 16 34.51 1.22 19.08
N HIS A 17 34.90 1.97 20.11
CA HIS A 17 35.47 1.43 21.34
C HIS A 17 34.49 0.49 22.04
N ARG A 18 33.21 0.90 22.17
CA ARG A 18 32.17 0.04 22.76
C ARG A 18 31.99 -1.26 21.97
N ALA A 19 31.95 -1.18 20.64
CA ALA A 19 31.80 -2.37 19.80
C ALA A 19 32.99 -3.34 19.92
N GLN A 20 34.22 -2.81 20.04
CA GLN A 20 35.42 -3.63 20.25
C GLN A 20 35.43 -4.35 21.60
N GLN A 21 34.79 -3.79 22.62
CA GLN A 21 34.69 -4.40 23.95
C GLN A 21 33.65 -5.52 24.03
N ILE A 22 32.78 -5.69 23.03
CA ILE A 22 31.78 -6.75 23.00
C ILE A 22 32.36 -7.97 22.28
N VAL A 23 32.52 -9.07 23.01
CA VAL A 23 32.97 -10.34 22.44
C VAL A 23 31.89 -10.88 21.50
N ARG A 24 32.30 -11.38 20.32
CA ARG A 24 31.37 -11.88 19.29
C ARG A 24 30.41 -12.95 19.82
N GLN A 25 30.91 -13.86 20.66
CA GLN A 25 30.10 -14.95 21.21
C GLN A 25 28.97 -14.43 22.11
N SER A 26 29.21 -13.40 22.92
CA SER A 26 28.17 -12.77 23.73
C SER A 26 27.23 -11.88 22.90
N ALA A 27 27.72 -11.25 21.84
CA ALA A 27 26.85 -10.49 20.91
C ALA A 27 25.83 -11.37 20.16
N LEU A 28 26.16 -12.64 19.94
CA LEU A 28 25.30 -13.60 19.24
C LEU A 28 24.33 -14.35 20.17
N GLN A 29 24.45 -14.18 21.49
CA GLN A 29 23.50 -14.76 22.44
C GLN A 29 22.19 -13.97 22.41
N THR A 30 21.08 -14.70 22.48
CA THR A 30 19.75 -14.10 22.64
C THR A 30 19.70 -13.38 23.98
N ALA A 31 19.56 -12.07 23.97
CA ALA A 31 19.33 -11.31 25.20
C ALA A 31 17.97 -11.72 25.79
N GLU A 32 17.97 -12.18 27.05
CA GLU A 32 16.75 -12.30 27.83
C GLU A 32 16.18 -10.89 28.01
N LYS A 33 14.96 -10.70 27.51
CA LYS A 33 14.24 -9.44 27.67
C LYS A 33 13.26 -9.63 28.81
N ASP A 34 13.23 -8.66 29.72
CA ASP A 34 12.16 -8.58 30.71
C ASP A 34 10.82 -8.59 29.97
N ASN A 35 9.96 -9.53 30.35
CA ASN A 35 8.64 -9.63 29.77
C ASN A 35 7.79 -8.50 30.37
N THR A 36 7.74 -7.36 29.68
CA THR A 36 6.91 -6.23 30.11
C THR A 36 5.51 -6.40 29.56
N ASP A 37 4.50 -6.34 30.44
CA ASP A 37 3.08 -6.31 30.06
C ASP A 37 2.64 -4.95 29.44
N ARG A 38 3.61 -4.12 29.05
CA ARG A 38 3.37 -2.78 28.51
C ARG A 38 3.02 -2.87 27.04
N ILE A 39 1.77 -2.53 26.72
CA ILE A 39 1.27 -2.48 25.35
C ILE A 39 1.98 -1.36 24.56
N PRO A 40 2.58 -1.64 23.39
CA PRO A 40 3.19 -0.61 22.56
C PRO A 40 2.13 0.28 21.89
N PHE A 41 2.24 1.59 22.06
CA PHE A 41 1.45 2.59 21.34
C PHE A 41 2.33 3.28 20.29
N THR A 42 2.22 2.81 19.04
CA THR A 42 3.12 3.24 17.95
C THR A 42 2.46 4.34 17.11
N LEU A 43 2.99 5.56 17.20
CA LEU A 43 2.60 6.69 16.36
C LEU A 43 3.60 6.90 15.20
N THR A 44 3.14 7.46 14.09
CA THR A 44 4.06 8.00 13.08
C THR A 44 4.70 9.28 13.63
N PHE A 45 6.01 9.44 13.48
CA PHE A 45 6.76 10.56 14.06
C PHE A 45 6.27 11.92 13.53
N HIS A 46 5.89 12.80 14.45
CA HIS A 46 5.53 14.18 14.19
C HIS A 46 6.05 15.05 15.35
N PRO A 47 6.53 16.28 15.13
CA PRO A 47 7.04 17.15 16.21
C PRO A 47 6.05 17.34 17.38
N HIS A 48 4.75 17.35 17.11
CA HIS A 48 3.71 17.47 18.15
C HIS A 48 3.44 16.18 18.94
N ASN A 49 4.06 15.05 18.61
CA ASN A 49 3.84 13.79 19.33
C ASN A 49 4.26 13.83 20.80
N TYR A 50 5.17 14.74 21.17
CA TYR A 50 5.53 14.96 22.57
C TYR A 50 4.35 15.46 23.41
N ALA A 51 3.54 16.37 22.85
CA ALA A 51 2.31 16.84 23.48
C ALA A 51 1.28 15.69 23.59
N VAL A 52 1.10 14.93 22.51
CA VAL A 52 0.22 13.75 22.51
C VAL A 52 0.64 12.73 23.57
N LYS A 53 1.94 12.45 23.69
CA LYS A 53 2.49 11.60 24.75
C LYS A 53 2.12 12.10 26.14
N SER A 54 2.28 13.39 26.40
CA SER A 54 1.93 13.98 27.70
C SER A 54 0.44 13.83 28.01
N ILE A 55 -0.42 14.10 27.02
CA ILE A 55 -1.88 13.96 27.17
C ILE A 55 -2.27 12.52 27.48
N ILE A 56 -1.73 11.54 26.75
CA ILE A 56 -2.02 10.11 26.97
C ILE A 56 -1.60 9.69 28.37
N LEU A 57 -0.38 10.03 28.80
CA LEU A 57 0.11 9.64 30.12
C LEU A 57 -0.66 10.32 31.25
N LYS A 58 -1.06 11.60 31.08
CA LYS A 58 -1.84 12.34 32.07
C LYS A 58 -3.24 11.75 32.26
N ASN A 59 -3.87 11.27 31.20
CA ASN A 59 -5.23 10.74 31.21
C ASN A 59 -5.30 9.22 31.33
N PHE A 60 -4.17 8.52 31.46
CA PHE A 60 -4.12 7.06 31.48
C PHE A 60 -4.98 6.43 32.58
N LYS A 61 -5.13 7.13 33.72
CA LYS A 61 -5.98 6.70 34.84
C LYS A 61 -7.44 6.46 34.44
N LEU A 62 -7.94 7.11 33.38
CA LEU A 62 -9.29 6.86 32.87
C LEU A 62 -9.47 5.42 32.41
N LEU A 63 -8.45 4.84 31.76
CA LEU A 63 -8.45 3.44 31.31
C LEU A 63 -8.17 2.49 32.48
N GLN A 64 -7.34 2.91 33.43
CA GLN A 64 -6.99 2.07 34.58
C GLN A 64 -8.15 1.91 35.59
N ASN A 65 -8.99 2.94 35.72
CA ASN A 65 -10.11 2.96 36.67
C ASN A 65 -11.37 2.25 36.16
N ASP A 66 -11.43 1.93 34.87
CA ASP A 66 -12.56 1.22 34.26
C ASP A 66 -12.41 -0.30 34.48
N SER A 67 -13.50 -0.97 34.84
CA SER A 67 -13.48 -2.37 35.28
C SER A 67 -13.13 -3.37 34.17
N GLU A 68 -13.48 -3.06 32.92
CA GLU A 68 -13.16 -3.93 31.78
C GLU A 68 -11.75 -3.65 31.28
N THR A 69 -11.43 -2.37 31.07
CA THR A 69 -10.18 -1.94 30.42
C THR A 69 -8.99 -1.86 31.37
N GLY A 70 -9.21 -1.71 32.69
CA GLY A 70 -8.14 -1.63 33.68
C GLY A 70 -7.33 -2.91 33.82
N THR A 71 -7.95 -4.07 33.53
CA THR A 71 -7.23 -5.37 33.47
C THR A 71 -6.27 -5.43 32.29
N ILE A 72 -6.67 -4.88 31.13
CA ILE A 72 -5.89 -4.86 29.89
C ILE A 72 -4.80 -3.78 29.96
N PHE A 73 -5.13 -2.61 30.51
CA PHE A 73 -4.23 -1.46 30.62
C PHE A 73 -3.74 -1.29 32.06
N SER A 74 -3.11 -2.34 32.58
CA SER A 74 -2.52 -2.36 33.92
C SER A 74 -1.36 -1.35 34.07
N GLN A 75 -0.62 -1.12 32.98
CA GLN A 75 0.54 -0.23 32.92
C GLN A 75 0.44 0.77 31.75
N PRO A 76 1.02 1.99 31.89
CA PRO A 76 1.04 2.96 30.82
C PRO A 76 1.73 2.40 29.56
N PRO A 77 1.19 2.69 28.36
CA PRO A 77 1.71 2.10 27.13
C PRO A 77 3.16 2.52 26.86
N LEU A 78 3.89 1.68 26.15
CA LEU A 78 5.20 2.03 25.61
C LEU A 78 4.99 2.89 24.36
N ILE A 79 5.14 4.22 24.50
CA ILE A 79 4.98 5.14 23.37
C ILE A 79 6.22 5.07 22.49
N SER A 80 6.01 4.65 21.24
CA SER A 80 7.06 4.53 20.23
C SER A 80 6.70 5.35 18.98
N PHE A 81 7.74 5.79 18.26
CA PHE A 81 7.58 6.55 17.03
C PHE A 81 8.16 5.77 15.85
N LYS A 82 7.35 5.54 14.82
CA LYS A 82 7.80 5.02 13.53
C LYS A 82 8.04 6.17 12.57
N ARG A 83 9.04 6.04 11.69
CA ARG A 83 9.28 6.99 10.61
C ARG A 83 8.11 7.02 9.62
N ASP A 84 7.95 8.15 8.94
CA ASP A 84 7.04 8.24 7.80
C ASP A 84 7.42 7.30 6.65
N LYS A 85 6.42 7.03 5.79
CA LYS A 85 6.68 6.33 4.55
C LYS A 85 7.44 7.25 3.60
N ASN A 86 8.67 6.86 3.24
CA ASN A 86 9.43 7.54 2.20
C ASN A 86 9.18 6.92 0.82
N ILE A 87 9.61 7.60 -0.25
CA ILE A 87 9.53 7.12 -1.63
C ILE A 87 10.07 5.68 -1.75
N GLY A 88 11.18 5.38 -1.07
CA GLY A 88 11.77 4.04 -1.04
C GLY A 88 10.79 2.97 -0.55
N ASN A 89 9.98 3.23 0.47
CA ASN A 89 8.97 2.27 0.95
C ASN A 89 7.84 2.01 -0.07
N PHE A 90 7.60 2.95 -0.99
CA PHE A 90 6.60 2.79 -2.05
C PHE A 90 7.18 2.06 -3.25
N LEU A 91 8.40 2.43 -3.67
CA LEU A 91 9.05 1.90 -4.87
C LEU A 91 9.77 0.57 -4.61
N VAL A 92 10.40 0.42 -3.44
CA VAL A 92 11.20 -0.75 -3.08
C VAL A 92 10.33 -1.70 -2.27
N ARG A 93 9.92 -2.78 -2.92
CA ARG A 93 9.34 -3.94 -2.24
C ARG A 93 10.38 -5.04 -2.20
N SER A 94 10.76 -5.47 -1.00
CA SER A 94 11.41 -6.77 -0.83
C SER A 94 10.34 -7.85 -1.00
N SER A 95 10.04 -8.22 -2.24
CA SER A 95 9.27 -9.44 -2.50
C SER A 95 10.24 -10.60 -2.66
N PHE A 96 9.91 -11.72 -2.00
CA PHE A 96 10.41 -13.00 -2.45
C PHE A 96 9.88 -13.22 -3.87
N LYS A 97 10.68 -13.80 -4.77
CA LYS A 97 10.17 -14.19 -6.09
C LYS A 97 9.00 -15.15 -5.86
N THR A 98 7.79 -14.69 -6.12
CA THR A 98 6.62 -15.57 -6.16
C THR A 98 6.63 -16.23 -7.54
N ASN A 99 6.28 -17.52 -7.61
CA ASN A 99 6.08 -18.22 -8.88
C ASN A 99 4.74 -17.83 -9.54
N ASP A 100 4.26 -16.62 -9.26
CA ASP A 100 2.98 -16.15 -9.77
C ASP A 100 3.09 -15.93 -11.27
N LYS A 101 2.08 -16.40 -12.00
CA LYS A 101 2.00 -16.15 -13.43
C LYS A 101 1.80 -14.65 -13.67
N SER A 102 2.59 -14.08 -14.56
CA SER A 102 2.43 -12.70 -15.03
C SER A 102 1.12 -12.56 -15.81
N GLY A 103 0.47 -11.40 -15.69
CA GLY A 103 -0.79 -11.11 -16.35
C GLY A 103 -1.84 -10.53 -15.41
N THR A 104 -3.00 -10.23 -15.95
CA THR A 104 -4.16 -9.83 -15.16
C THR A 104 -5.09 -11.02 -14.93
N PHE A 105 -5.55 -11.20 -13.70
CA PHE A 105 -6.43 -12.28 -13.30
C PHE A 105 -7.60 -11.77 -12.45
N THR A 106 -8.68 -12.54 -12.40
CA THR A 106 -9.77 -12.26 -11.46
C THR A 106 -9.29 -12.41 -10.01
N CYS A 107 -9.88 -11.67 -9.06
CA CYS A 107 -9.47 -11.72 -7.65
C CYS A 107 -10.20 -12.79 -6.81
N ALA A 108 -11.01 -13.65 -7.44
CA ALA A 108 -11.81 -14.71 -6.81
C ALA A 108 -12.78 -14.26 -5.68
N ARG A 109 -12.97 -12.96 -5.45
CA ARG A 109 -13.95 -12.47 -4.46
C ARG A 109 -15.36 -12.56 -5.02
N SER A 110 -16.24 -13.26 -4.30
CA SER A 110 -17.64 -13.50 -4.71
C SER A 110 -18.45 -12.24 -5.05
N ARG A 111 -18.16 -11.11 -4.39
CA ARG A 111 -18.89 -9.84 -4.58
C ARG A 111 -18.16 -8.83 -5.46
N CYS A 112 -17.05 -9.20 -6.11
CA CYS A 112 -16.29 -8.26 -6.94
C CYS A 112 -16.94 -8.07 -8.32
N LYS A 113 -17.66 -6.96 -8.50
CA LYS A 113 -18.28 -6.59 -9.79
C LYS A 113 -17.29 -6.35 -10.93
N THR A 114 -16.01 -6.08 -10.63
CA THR A 114 -15.00 -5.88 -11.66
C THR A 114 -14.54 -7.19 -12.30
N CYS A 115 -14.63 -8.32 -11.59
CA CYS A 115 -14.12 -9.61 -12.09
C CYS A 115 -14.78 -10.04 -13.41
N SER A 116 -16.04 -9.70 -13.64
CA SER A 116 -16.75 -10.02 -14.89
C SER A 116 -16.21 -9.28 -16.11
N PHE A 117 -15.49 -8.18 -15.90
CA PHE A 117 -14.89 -7.37 -16.95
C PHE A 117 -13.37 -7.58 -17.06
N ILE A 118 -12.78 -8.47 -16.27
CA ILE A 118 -11.34 -8.71 -16.31
C ILE A 118 -10.98 -9.44 -17.60
N HIS A 119 -10.09 -8.83 -18.38
CA HIS A 119 -9.45 -9.48 -19.49
C HIS A 119 -8.25 -10.28 -18.98
N ASN A 120 -8.37 -11.61 -18.95
CA ASN A 120 -7.33 -12.49 -18.44
C ASN A 120 -6.22 -12.67 -19.49
N VAL A 121 -5.29 -11.70 -19.55
CA VAL A 121 -4.20 -11.67 -20.51
C VAL A 121 -2.84 -11.42 -19.86
N ASP A 122 -1.79 -11.89 -20.54
CA ASP A 122 -0.38 -11.62 -20.23
C ASP A 122 0.24 -10.61 -21.20
N LYS A 123 -0.53 -10.12 -22.18
CA LYS A 123 -0.08 -9.23 -23.23
C LYS A 123 -1.24 -8.36 -23.73
N ILE A 124 -0.98 -7.07 -23.90
CA ILE A 124 -1.93 -6.13 -24.51
C ILE A 124 -1.40 -5.70 -25.87
N SER A 125 -2.25 -5.75 -26.89
CA SER A 125 -1.94 -5.27 -28.24
C SER A 125 -2.37 -3.82 -28.38
N GLY A 126 -1.41 -2.89 -28.51
CA GLY A 126 -1.68 -1.50 -28.87
C GLY A 126 -1.59 -1.27 -30.39
N PRO A 127 -1.92 -0.06 -30.88
CA PRO A 127 -1.99 0.23 -32.32
C PRO A 127 -0.67 0.03 -33.08
N LYS A 128 0.48 0.23 -32.40
CA LYS A 128 1.83 0.12 -33.01
C LYS A 128 2.66 -1.00 -32.43
N ARG A 129 2.40 -1.39 -31.19
CA ARG A 129 3.19 -2.38 -30.45
C ARG A 129 2.34 -3.06 -29.41
N SER A 130 2.72 -4.28 -29.09
CA SER A 130 2.18 -5.00 -27.94
C SER A 130 3.08 -4.87 -26.73
N ILE A 131 2.49 -4.81 -25.54
CA ILE A 131 3.20 -4.74 -24.25
C ILE A 131 2.93 -6.05 -23.51
N LYS A 132 3.98 -6.74 -23.07
CA LYS A 132 3.88 -7.91 -22.20
C LYS A 132 3.71 -7.44 -20.76
N ILE A 133 2.73 -7.99 -20.06
CA ILE A 133 2.52 -7.77 -18.64
C ILE A 133 3.55 -8.62 -17.90
N ILE A 134 4.40 -7.98 -17.11
CA ILE A 134 5.52 -8.63 -16.41
C ILE A 134 5.09 -9.06 -15.01
N ASP A 135 4.24 -8.26 -14.36
CA ASP A 135 3.77 -8.51 -13.01
C ASP A 135 2.44 -9.26 -12.97
N HIS A 136 2.03 -9.66 -11.77
CA HIS A 136 0.73 -10.29 -11.50
C HIS A 136 -0.27 -9.26 -10.98
N PHE A 137 -1.36 -9.05 -11.71
CA PHE A 137 -2.41 -8.10 -11.37
C PHE A 137 -3.74 -8.78 -11.11
N THR A 138 -4.49 -8.25 -10.15
CA THR A 138 -5.89 -8.60 -9.93
C THR A 138 -6.73 -7.36 -9.68
N CYS A 139 -8.05 -7.52 -9.55
CA CYS A 139 -8.98 -6.45 -9.16
C CYS A 139 -8.56 -5.70 -7.88
N THR A 140 -7.72 -6.32 -7.04
CA THR A 140 -7.27 -5.75 -5.75
C THR A 140 -5.91 -5.07 -5.80
N SER A 141 -5.18 -5.20 -6.91
CA SER A 141 -3.91 -4.50 -7.13
C SER A 141 -4.12 -2.99 -7.13
N ALA A 142 -3.21 -2.26 -6.49
CA ALA A 142 -3.20 -0.81 -6.35
C ALA A 142 -1.86 -0.25 -6.86
N ASN A 143 -1.81 1.05 -7.16
CA ASN A 143 -0.69 1.67 -7.89
C ASN A 143 -0.50 1.00 -9.27
N VAL A 144 -1.61 0.83 -9.99
CA VAL A 144 -1.64 0.12 -11.27
C VAL A 144 -1.81 1.10 -12.42
N ILE A 145 -1.21 0.78 -13.56
CA ILE A 145 -1.65 1.33 -14.83
C ILE A 145 -2.82 0.43 -15.29
N CYS A 146 -3.95 1.04 -15.58
CA CYS A 146 -5.17 0.38 -16.00
C CYS A 146 -5.37 0.57 -17.51
N CYS A 147 -5.69 -0.51 -18.21
CA CYS A 147 -6.08 -0.49 -19.61
C CYS A 147 -7.55 -0.92 -19.73
N ILE A 148 -8.42 -0.02 -20.19
CA ILE A 148 -9.80 -0.33 -20.53
C ILE A 148 -9.88 -0.51 -22.05
N THR A 149 -10.42 -1.64 -22.48
CA THR A 149 -10.56 -2.03 -23.88
C THR A 149 -12.04 -2.04 -24.26
N CYS A 150 -12.37 -1.49 -25.41
CA CYS A 150 -13.65 -1.71 -26.06
C CYS A 150 -13.52 -2.91 -27.00
N THR A 151 -14.26 -3.99 -26.75
CA THR A 151 -14.22 -5.20 -27.59
C THR A 151 -14.91 -5.02 -28.94
N TYR A 152 -15.76 -4.00 -29.08
CA TYR A 152 -16.48 -3.72 -30.32
C TYR A 152 -15.64 -2.95 -31.35
N TRP A 153 -14.88 -1.94 -30.90
CA TRP A 153 -14.07 -1.07 -31.78
C TRP A 153 -12.56 -1.15 -31.54
N ASN A 154 -12.11 -2.06 -30.68
CA ASN A 154 -10.69 -2.21 -30.30
C ASN A 154 -10.02 -0.89 -29.86
N LYS A 155 -10.80 0.02 -29.26
CA LYS A 155 -10.28 1.25 -28.65
C LYS A 155 -9.73 0.96 -27.27
N LEU A 156 -8.59 1.56 -26.97
CA LEU A 156 -7.89 1.41 -25.68
C LEU A 156 -7.86 2.74 -24.93
N TYR A 157 -8.06 2.67 -23.62
CA TYR A 157 -7.92 3.79 -22.69
C TYR A 157 -6.94 3.42 -21.60
N ILE A 158 -5.87 4.21 -21.48
CA ILE A 158 -4.83 4.01 -20.46
C ILE A 158 -5.02 5.04 -19.34
N VAL A 159 -5.05 4.57 -18.10
CA VAL A 159 -5.28 5.41 -16.91
C VAL A 159 -4.39 4.93 -15.77
N GLU A 160 -3.73 5.84 -15.06
CA GLU A 160 -3.04 5.50 -13.82
C GLU A 160 -3.96 5.61 -12.60
N THR A 161 -3.73 4.79 -11.58
CA THR A 161 -4.43 4.90 -10.30
C THR A 161 -3.60 4.40 -9.12
N GLY A 162 -3.48 5.23 -8.08
CA GLY A 162 -2.96 4.80 -6.78
C GLY A 162 -3.93 3.91 -5.98
N ARG A 163 -5.22 3.96 -6.33
CA ARG A 163 -6.28 3.11 -5.72
C ARG A 163 -6.37 1.75 -6.40
N ARG A 164 -7.19 0.84 -5.86
CA ARG A 164 -7.36 -0.49 -6.43
C ARG A 164 -7.94 -0.42 -7.84
N LEU A 165 -7.54 -1.34 -8.72
CA LEU A 165 -8.09 -1.47 -10.08
C LEU A 165 -9.62 -1.49 -10.06
N SER A 166 -10.21 -2.29 -9.15
CA SER A 166 -11.67 -2.37 -8.99
C SER A 166 -12.33 -1.09 -8.49
N ASP A 167 -11.64 -0.26 -7.71
CA ASP A 167 -12.19 1.02 -7.26
C ASP A 167 -12.28 1.98 -8.44
N ARG A 168 -11.18 2.06 -9.21
CA ARG A 168 -11.11 2.94 -10.38
C ARG A 168 -12.04 2.49 -11.51
N PHE A 169 -12.08 1.20 -11.81
CA PHE A 169 -12.96 0.69 -12.88
C PHE A 169 -14.45 0.88 -12.56
N ARG A 170 -14.85 0.72 -11.29
CA ARG A 170 -16.23 1.00 -10.87
C ARG A 170 -16.63 2.46 -11.04
N GLU A 171 -15.70 3.41 -10.95
CA GLU A 171 -15.99 4.80 -11.30
C GLU A 171 -16.32 4.94 -12.78
N HIS A 172 -15.53 4.30 -13.66
CA HIS A 172 -15.81 4.31 -15.09
C HIS A 172 -17.16 3.67 -15.42
N LEU A 173 -17.51 2.54 -14.82
CA LEU A 173 -18.84 1.92 -14.98
C LEU A 173 -19.96 2.88 -14.56
N ARG A 174 -19.84 3.51 -13.39
CA ARG A 174 -20.85 4.49 -12.93
C ARG A 174 -20.97 5.70 -13.86
N ASP A 175 -19.85 6.15 -14.42
CA ASP A 175 -19.85 7.27 -15.35
C ASP A 175 -20.53 6.93 -16.68
N VAL A 176 -20.38 5.70 -17.15
CA VAL A 176 -21.11 5.16 -18.31
C VAL A 176 -22.62 5.10 -17.98
N GLU A 177 -22.97 4.45 -16.87
CA GLU A 177 -24.36 4.25 -16.42
C GLU A 177 -25.14 5.57 -16.23
N ARG A 178 -24.49 6.62 -15.69
CA ARG A 178 -25.12 7.93 -15.49
C ARG A 178 -25.51 8.64 -16.78
N ASN A 179 -24.92 8.28 -17.92
CA ASN A 179 -25.17 8.86 -19.23
C ASN A 179 -25.18 10.41 -19.24
N ASP A 180 -24.27 11.01 -18.48
CA ASP A 180 -24.11 12.46 -18.43
C ASP A 180 -23.48 12.93 -19.75
N LYS A 181 -24.32 13.52 -20.62
CA LYS A 181 -23.93 13.98 -21.96
C LYS A 181 -22.98 15.17 -21.91
N ASP A 182 -22.94 15.89 -20.79
CA ASP A 182 -22.17 17.11 -20.60
C ASP A 182 -20.85 16.87 -19.85
N ALA A 183 -20.64 15.66 -19.33
CA ALA A 183 -19.40 15.29 -18.65
C ALA A 183 -18.25 15.05 -19.65
N PRO A 184 -17.06 15.68 -19.49
CA PRO A 184 -15.92 15.55 -20.40
C PRO A 184 -15.13 14.24 -20.19
N LYS A 185 -15.81 13.12 -19.95
CA LYS A 185 -15.17 11.83 -19.64
C LYS A 185 -15.10 10.97 -20.90
N PRO A 186 -13.91 10.75 -21.50
CA PRO A 186 -13.79 10.13 -22.82
C PRO A 186 -14.25 8.67 -22.85
N VAL A 187 -14.03 7.92 -21.76
CA VAL A 187 -14.49 6.53 -21.61
C VAL A 187 -16.02 6.49 -21.64
N ALA A 188 -16.68 7.26 -20.76
CA ALA A 188 -18.14 7.29 -20.67
C ALA A 188 -18.78 7.74 -22.00
N ARG A 189 -18.27 8.84 -22.58
CA ARG A 189 -18.73 9.35 -23.87
C ARG A 189 -18.66 8.29 -24.98
N HIS A 190 -17.61 7.48 -25.01
CA HIS A 190 -17.45 6.43 -26.01
C HIS A 190 -18.45 5.28 -25.82
N PHE A 191 -18.62 4.80 -24.59
CA PHE A 191 -19.52 3.67 -24.32
C PHE A 191 -21.00 4.04 -24.34
N ASN A 192 -21.32 5.34 -24.34
CA ASN A 192 -22.68 5.87 -24.53
C ASN A 192 -23.02 6.18 -26.02
N LEU A 193 -22.12 5.87 -26.96
CA LEU A 193 -22.42 5.96 -28.40
C LEU A 193 -23.41 4.87 -28.83
N PRO A 194 -24.14 5.06 -29.95
CA PRO A 194 -24.98 4.01 -30.52
C PRO A 194 -24.21 2.70 -30.68
N ASN A 195 -24.87 1.58 -30.38
CA ASN A 195 -24.31 0.22 -30.42
C ASN A 195 -23.15 -0.04 -29.44
N HIS A 196 -22.91 0.85 -28.48
CA HIS A 196 -22.00 0.61 -27.35
C HIS A 196 -22.76 0.44 -26.04
N SER A 197 -22.19 -0.35 -25.15
CA SER A 197 -22.66 -0.51 -23.78
C SER A 197 -21.49 -0.91 -22.88
N GLU A 198 -21.72 -0.92 -21.57
CA GLU A 198 -20.73 -1.42 -20.60
C GLU A 198 -20.33 -2.89 -20.85
N GLN A 199 -21.15 -3.68 -21.54
CA GLN A 199 -20.86 -5.09 -21.85
C GLN A 199 -19.66 -5.23 -22.81
N HIS A 200 -19.37 -4.17 -23.58
CA HIS A 200 -18.19 -4.13 -24.44
C HIS A 200 -16.92 -3.66 -23.72
N MET A 201 -16.99 -3.40 -22.41
CA MET A 201 -15.83 -3.00 -21.62
C MET A 201 -15.06 -4.21 -21.13
N GLU A 202 -13.76 -4.15 -21.30
CA GLU A 202 -12.82 -5.08 -20.66
C GLU A 202 -11.73 -4.28 -19.96
N VAL A 203 -11.18 -4.82 -18.87
CA VAL A 203 -10.14 -4.14 -18.10
C VAL A 203 -9.00 -5.07 -17.71
N CYS A 204 -7.79 -4.55 -17.80
CA CYS A 204 -6.58 -5.22 -17.33
C CYS A 204 -5.59 -4.26 -16.64
N GLY A 205 -4.75 -4.82 -15.78
CA GLY A 205 -3.63 -4.14 -15.16
C GLY A 205 -2.35 -4.29 -15.98
N LEU A 206 -1.55 -3.23 -16.00
CA LEU A 206 -0.25 -3.09 -16.63
C LEU A 206 0.82 -2.77 -15.59
#